data_AF-M7TQU8-F1
#
_entry.id   AF-M7TQU8-F1
#
_cell.length_a   1.000
_cell.length_b   1.000
_cell.length_c   1.000
_cell.angle_alpha   90.00
_cell.angle_beta   90.00
_cell.angle_gamma   90.00
#
_symmetry.space_group_name_H-M   'P 1'
#
loop_
_entity.id
_entity.type
_entity.pdbx_description
1 polymer ?
#
loop_
_entity_poly.entity_id
_entity_poly.type
_entity_poly.pdbx_seq_one_letter_code
_entity_poly.pdbx_strand_id
1 'polypeptide(L)'
;MTVPAVAMELQAQSFSLTIKNCHESIHSIETATGMRQFNYPHERKSTSTQDWRSLDLIAITRELSSFLSRFAFLKMQAETGAYLIQQMAGTTKILIERMDKDRILFDTDDQYDIISKLEHIQSWYLGIAARCRYLSERTNAQSQTVHCLIASQDNLTNIEIARTSRNIAEESHRESEAMHALAELSRRDNELMIQVAKDSRAVAIAAAQDSAAMQVIAAVTILFLPATFTATFFSMTFFNFTDPDKPRVSPWSWIYALVTVILTGVIQLSWAVISKRKRAKITQVTSMEL
;
A
#
# COMPACT_ATOMS: atom_id res chain seq x y z
N MET A 1 48.80 56.89 -2.60
CA MET A 1 47.55 56.42 -1.96
C MET A 1 46.41 56.17 -2.96
N THR A 2 46.63 56.38 -4.27
CA THR A 2 45.61 56.19 -5.32
C THR A 2 45.28 54.73 -5.61
N VAL A 3 46.29 53.83 -5.60
CA VAL A 3 46.08 52.40 -5.91
C VAL A 3 45.11 51.71 -4.94
N PRO A 4 45.22 51.85 -3.60
CA PRO A 4 44.23 51.26 -2.68
C PRO A 4 42.83 51.87 -2.83
N ALA A 5 42.72 53.17 -3.13
CA ALA A 5 41.42 53.84 -3.30
C ALA A 5 40.68 53.30 -4.54
N VAL A 6 41.39 53.13 -5.66
CA VAL A 6 40.83 52.54 -6.90
C VAL A 6 40.43 51.09 -6.70
N ALA A 7 41.23 50.31 -5.95
CA ALA A 7 40.88 48.91 -5.63
C ALA A 7 39.59 48.81 -4.80
N MET A 8 39.43 49.70 -3.82
CA MET A 8 38.20 49.80 -3.01
C MET A 8 36.99 50.22 -3.86
N GLU A 9 37.17 51.16 -4.80
CA GLU A 9 36.11 51.56 -5.72
C GLU A 9 35.64 50.39 -6.62
N LEU A 10 36.57 49.64 -7.20
CA LEU A 10 36.26 48.45 -8.02
C LEU A 10 35.55 47.37 -7.19
N GLN A 11 35.95 47.18 -5.94
CA GLN A 11 35.28 46.25 -5.03
C GLN A 11 33.84 46.71 -4.71
N ALA A 12 33.62 48.01 -4.46
CA ALA A 12 32.29 48.56 -4.23
C ALA A 12 31.36 48.38 -5.45
N GLN A 13 31.88 48.52 -6.66
CA GLN A 13 31.16 48.23 -7.91
C GLN A 13 30.76 46.76 -8.01
N SER A 14 31.71 45.84 -7.73
CA SER A 14 31.45 44.40 -7.73
C SER A 14 30.37 44.00 -6.72
N PHE A 15 30.42 44.56 -5.51
CA PHE A 15 29.39 44.34 -4.49
C PHE A 15 28.02 44.87 -4.95
N SER A 16 27.99 46.05 -5.57
CA SER A 16 26.75 46.64 -6.09
C SER A 16 26.10 45.76 -7.16
N LEU A 17 26.89 45.17 -8.07
CA LEU A 17 26.40 44.22 -9.07
C LEU A 17 25.85 42.94 -8.43
N THR A 18 26.57 42.41 -7.44
CA THR A 18 26.14 41.20 -6.72
C THR A 18 24.81 41.43 -6.00
N ILE A 19 24.66 42.56 -5.32
CA ILE A 19 23.42 42.95 -4.63
C ILE A 19 22.27 43.12 -5.62
N LYS A 20 22.52 43.72 -6.79
CA LYS A 20 21.51 43.86 -7.84
C LYS A 20 21.02 42.49 -8.31
N ASN A 21 21.93 41.55 -8.58
CA ASN A 21 21.55 40.20 -9.01
C ASN A 21 20.73 39.49 -7.93
N CYS A 22 21.13 39.57 -6.66
CA CYS A 22 20.35 39.00 -5.56
C CYS A 22 18.95 39.65 -5.46
N HIS A 23 18.85 40.97 -5.66
CA HIS A 23 17.57 41.68 -5.64
C HIS A 23 16.63 41.18 -6.74
N GLU A 24 17.12 40.97 -7.97
CA GLU A 24 16.33 40.42 -9.07
C GLU A 24 15.89 38.97 -8.81
N SER A 25 16.77 38.14 -8.22
CA SER A 25 16.38 36.78 -7.83
C SER A 25 15.29 36.78 -6.76
N ILE A 26 15.42 37.63 -5.74
CA ILE A 26 14.39 37.81 -4.70
C ILE A 26 13.07 38.28 -5.33
N HIS A 27 13.13 39.21 -6.28
CA HIS A 27 11.97 39.67 -7.05
C HIS A 27 11.26 38.51 -7.77
N SER A 28 12.03 37.65 -8.43
CA SER A 28 11.50 36.47 -9.13
C SER A 28 10.79 35.52 -8.15
N ILE A 29 11.41 35.24 -7.00
CA ILE A 29 10.84 34.39 -5.95
C ILE A 29 9.52 34.95 -5.42
N GLU A 30 9.43 36.25 -5.12
CA GLU A 30 8.19 36.88 -4.65
C GLU A 30 7.07 36.83 -5.69
N THR A 31 7.44 36.90 -6.96
CA THR A 31 6.48 36.83 -8.07
C THR A 31 5.95 35.42 -8.23
N ALA A 32 6.84 34.42 -8.17
CA ALA A 32 6.47 33.01 -8.24
C ALA A 32 5.58 32.58 -7.05
N THR A 33 5.94 33.00 -5.84
CA THR A 33 5.17 32.72 -4.62
C THR A 33 3.89 33.55 -4.48
N GLY A 34 3.64 34.54 -5.36
CA GLY A 34 2.49 35.44 -5.29
C GLY A 34 2.55 36.49 -4.18
N MET A 35 3.60 36.49 -3.35
CA MET A 35 3.78 37.43 -2.23
C MET A 35 3.91 38.89 -2.70
N ARG A 36 4.42 39.11 -3.91
CA ARG A 36 4.60 40.47 -4.45
C ARG A 36 3.27 41.22 -4.60
N GLN A 37 2.24 40.51 -5.06
CA GLN A 37 0.90 41.04 -5.25
C GLN A 37 0.30 41.57 -3.94
N PHE A 38 0.63 40.93 -2.82
CA PHE A 38 0.15 41.29 -1.49
C PHE A 38 0.79 42.60 -1.01
N ASN A 39 2.10 42.75 -1.20
CA ASN A 39 2.85 43.95 -0.76
C ASN A 39 2.70 45.14 -1.72
N TYR A 40 2.50 44.88 -3.02
CA TYR A 40 2.36 45.90 -4.06
C TYR A 40 1.07 45.70 -4.85
N PRO A 41 -0.10 45.99 -4.23
CA PRO A 41 -1.40 45.69 -4.84
C PRO A 41 -1.68 46.47 -6.14
N HIS A 42 -0.95 47.56 -6.36
CA HIS A 42 -1.04 48.41 -7.54
C HIS A 42 -0.17 47.95 -8.71
N GLU A 43 0.77 47.02 -8.50
CA GLU A 43 1.53 46.43 -9.60
C GLU A 43 0.62 45.49 -10.42
N ARG A 44 0.77 45.52 -11.75
CA ARG A 44 0.05 44.61 -12.65
C ARG A 44 0.27 43.17 -12.17
N LYS A 45 -0.83 42.42 -12.03
CA LYS A 45 -0.78 40.97 -11.80
C LYS A 45 0.21 40.35 -12.78
N SER A 46 1.25 39.70 -12.25
CA SER A 46 2.14 38.88 -13.07
C SER A 46 1.28 37.85 -13.79
N THR A 47 1.50 37.67 -15.09
CA THR A 47 0.81 36.68 -15.93
C THR A 47 1.21 35.24 -15.56
N SER A 48 2.06 35.05 -14.56
CA SER A 48 2.40 33.74 -14.01
C SER A 48 1.13 33.08 -13.45
N THR A 49 0.63 32.09 -14.18
CA THR A 49 -0.49 31.22 -13.82
C THR A 49 -0.07 30.06 -12.92
N GLN A 50 1.15 30.06 -12.40
CA GLN A 50 1.69 28.94 -11.65
C GLN A 50 1.08 28.90 -10.24
N ASP A 51 0.40 27.79 -9.90
CA ASP A 51 -0.12 27.57 -8.55
C ASP A 51 1.05 27.41 -7.58
N TRP A 52 0.99 28.11 -6.45
CA TRP A 52 2.05 28.11 -5.44
C TRP A 52 2.34 26.69 -4.90
N ARG A 53 1.33 25.81 -4.94
CA ARG A 53 1.45 24.39 -4.55
C ARG A 53 2.40 23.58 -5.42
N SER A 54 2.65 24.03 -6.64
CA SER A 54 3.55 23.36 -7.60
C SER A 54 5.00 23.84 -7.50
N LEU A 55 5.25 24.87 -6.68
CA LEU A 55 6.60 25.40 -6.48
C LEU A 55 7.42 24.46 -5.60
N ASP A 56 8.71 24.34 -5.92
CA ASP A 56 9.67 23.71 -5.04
C ASP A 56 10.03 24.67 -3.89
N LEU A 57 9.19 24.67 -2.85
CA LEU A 57 9.37 25.53 -1.67
C LEU A 57 10.68 25.22 -0.92
N ILE A 58 11.20 23.99 -1.04
CA ILE A 58 12.47 23.58 -0.41
C ILE A 58 13.64 24.24 -1.14
N ALA A 59 13.65 24.19 -2.49
CA ALA A 59 14.65 24.89 -3.29
C ALA A 59 14.65 26.40 -3.03
N ILE A 60 13.46 27.02 -2.96
CA ILE A 60 13.30 28.44 -2.64
C ILE A 60 13.86 28.75 -1.24
N THR A 61 13.56 27.93 -0.22
CA THR A 61 14.07 28.11 1.14
C THR A 61 15.61 28.04 1.18
N ARG A 62 16.20 27.12 0.41
CA ARG A 62 17.66 26.99 0.27
C ARG A 62 18.27 28.23 -0.39
N GLU A 63 17.65 28.77 -1.43
CA GLU A 63 18.10 30.00 -2.09
C GLU A 63 18.02 31.21 -1.17
N LEU A 64 16.90 31.41 -0.47
CA LEU A 64 16.73 32.51 0.50
C LEU A 64 17.77 32.43 1.63
N SER A 65 18.04 31.22 2.12
CA SER A 65 19.08 30.99 3.14
C SER A 65 20.47 31.33 2.61
N SER A 66 20.76 31.00 1.34
CA SER A 66 22.01 31.38 0.67
C SER A 66 22.14 32.89 0.54
N PHE A 67 21.06 33.60 0.18
CA PHE A 67 21.06 35.06 0.11
C PHE A 67 21.30 35.70 1.47
N LEU A 68 20.70 35.18 2.54
CA LEU A 68 20.93 35.69 3.90
C LEU A 68 22.41 35.60 4.29
N SER A 69 23.04 34.46 4.03
CA SER A 69 24.48 34.27 4.26
C SER A 69 25.32 35.25 3.43
N ARG A 70 24.98 35.43 2.14
CA ARG A 70 25.65 36.39 1.26
C ARG A 70 25.50 37.83 1.73
N PHE A 71 24.32 38.25 2.16
CA PHE A 71 24.10 39.62 2.67
C PHE A 71 24.86 39.87 3.97
N ALA A 72 24.93 38.89 4.86
CA ALA A 72 25.74 39.00 6.08
C ALA A 72 27.21 39.21 5.75
N PHE A 73 27.77 38.41 4.82
CA PHE A 73 29.15 38.55 4.37
C PHE A 73 29.40 39.91 3.68
N LEU A 74 28.55 40.30 2.72
CA LEU A 74 28.70 41.56 1.99
C LEU A 74 28.55 42.77 2.91
N LYS A 75 27.65 42.72 3.88
CA LYS A 75 27.50 43.77 4.89
C LYS A 75 28.78 43.91 5.73
N MET A 76 29.32 42.82 6.26
CA MET A 76 30.57 42.82 7.03
C MET A 76 31.74 43.38 6.22
N GLN A 77 31.87 42.94 4.97
CA GLN A 77 32.89 43.45 4.04
C GLN A 77 32.70 44.94 3.77
N ALA A 78 31.45 45.39 3.62
CA ALA A 78 31.16 46.78 3.32
C ALA A 78 31.40 47.71 4.52
N GLU A 79 31.05 47.29 5.73
CA GLU A 79 31.33 48.02 6.97
C GLU A 79 32.84 48.12 7.22
N THR A 80 33.57 47.03 6.98
CA THR A 80 35.04 47.00 7.07
C THR A 80 35.66 47.91 6.01
N GLY A 81 35.15 47.87 4.76
CA GLY A 81 35.61 48.72 3.68
C GLY A 81 35.39 50.21 3.96
N ALA A 82 34.22 50.57 4.49
CA ALA A 82 33.94 51.95 4.93
C ALA A 82 34.91 52.42 6.02
N TYR A 83 35.23 51.54 6.99
CA TYR A 83 36.20 51.85 8.03
C TYR A 83 37.61 52.09 7.46
N LEU A 84 38.08 51.22 6.54
CA LEU A 84 39.39 51.38 5.92
C LEU A 84 39.50 52.69 5.13
N ILE A 85 38.46 53.06 4.38
CA ILE A 85 38.43 54.33 3.64
C ILE A 85 38.42 55.51 4.60
N GLN A 86 37.71 55.43 5.72
CA GLN A 86 37.74 56.46 6.75
C GLN A 86 39.15 56.67 7.30
N GLN A 87 39.88 55.58 7.58
CA GLN A 87 41.28 55.64 8.02
C GLN A 87 42.19 56.22 6.93
N MET A 88 41.98 55.85 5.67
CA MET A 88 42.71 56.42 4.53
C MET A 88 42.45 57.92 4.38
N ALA A 89 41.20 58.36 4.49
CA ALA A 89 40.82 59.77 4.42
C ALA A 89 41.47 60.57 5.58
N GLY A 90 41.44 60.03 6.80
CA GLY A 90 42.10 60.63 7.96
C GLY A 90 43.61 60.74 7.80
N THR A 91 44.27 59.69 7.32
CA THR A 91 45.72 59.69 7.05
C THR A 91 46.08 60.68 5.94
N THR A 92 45.24 60.78 4.90
CA THR A 92 45.43 61.72 3.79
C THR A 92 45.31 63.17 4.27
N LYS A 93 44.32 63.48 5.12
CA LYS A 93 44.16 64.81 5.76
C LYS A 93 45.41 65.21 6.56
N ILE A 94 45.92 64.31 7.42
CA ILE A 94 47.14 64.57 8.21
C ILE A 94 48.38 64.80 7.32
N LEU A 95 48.50 64.05 6.22
CA LEU A 95 49.60 64.20 5.28
C LEU A 95 49.54 65.55 4.54
N ILE A 96 48.35 65.94 4.08
CA ILE A 96 48.10 67.25 3.45
C ILE A 96 48.47 68.38 4.43
N GLU A 97 47.99 68.33 5.67
CA GLU A 97 48.31 69.33 6.71
C GLU A 97 49.81 69.43 7.02
N ARG A 98 50.57 68.35 6.85
CA ARG A 98 52.03 68.33 7.04
C ARG A 98 52.76 68.92 5.84
N MET A 99 52.30 68.63 4.62
CA MET A 99 52.93 69.12 3.38
C MET A 99 52.69 70.62 3.14
N ASP A 100 51.54 71.14 3.56
CA ASP A 100 51.23 72.58 3.54
C ASP A 100 52.23 73.39 4.40
N LYS A 101 52.65 72.84 5.55
CA LYS A 101 53.68 73.44 6.42
C LYS A 101 55.07 73.50 5.78
N ASP A 102 55.40 72.55 4.92
CA ASP A 102 56.71 72.44 4.26
C ASP A 102 56.79 73.20 2.91
N ARG A 103 55.74 73.96 2.52
CA ARG A 103 55.63 74.70 1.25
C ARG A 103 55.95 73.87 0.00
N ILE A 104 55.60 72.59 0.00
CA ILE A 104 55.75 71.73 -1.17
C ILE A 104 54.57 72.00 -2.12
N LEU A 105 54.89 72.37 -3.36
CA LEU A 105 53.97 72.82 -4.43
C LEU A 105 53.05 71.69 -4.95
N PHE A 106 52.11 71.21 -4.13
CA PHE A 106 50.93 70.52 -4.62
C PHE A 106 49.78 71.53 -4.70
N ASP A 107 49.10 71.58 -5.85
CA ASP A 107 47.94 72.43 -6.03
C ASP A 107 46.88 72.10 -4.97
N THR A 108 46.31 73.13 -4.35
CA THR A 108 45.33 72.99 -3.28
C THR A 108 44.06 72.29 -3.80
N ASP A 109 43.71 72.49 -5.07
CA ASP A 109 42.55 71.90 -5.73
C ASP A 109 42.64 70.36 -5.82
N ASP A 110 43.82 69.83 -6.19
CA ASP A 110 44.08 68.39 -6.28
C ASP A 110 44.02 67.69 -4.91
N GLN A 111 44.35 68.39 -3.82
CA GLN A 111 44.32 67.84 -2.47
C GLN A 111 42.88 67.63 -1.95
N TYR A 112 41.97 68.56 -2.27
CA TYR A 112 40.56 68.45 -1.89
C TYR A 112 39.81 67.40 -2.74
N ASP A 113 40.19 67.20 -4.01
CA ASP A 113 39.59 66.17 -4.89
C ASP A 113 39.80 64.75 -4.35
N ILE A 114 41.00 64.43 -3.85
CA ILE A 114 41.31 63.09 -3.31
C ILE A 114 40.49 62.79 -2.05
N ILE A 115 40.38 63.75 -1.14
CA ILE A 115 39.57 63.57 0.09
C ILE A 115 38.09 63.39 -0.28
N SER A 116 37.55 64.22 -1.18
CA SER A 116 36.16 64.13 -1.63
C SER A 116 35.86 62.77 -2.26
N LYS A 117 36.77 62.26 -3.10
CA LYS A 117 36.66 60.90 -3.67
C LYS A 117 36.64 59.82 -2.60
N LEU A 118 37.51 59.89 -1.59
CA LEU A 118 37.50 58.92 -0.49
C LEU A 118 36.18 58.99 0.31
N GLU A 119 35.69 60.18 0.63
CA GLU A 119 34.40 60.35 1.31
C GLU A 119 33.21 59.84 0.47
N HIS A 120 33.28 60.00 -0.85
CA HIS A 120 32.31 59.42 -1.78
C HIS A 120 32.33 57.88 -1.76
N ILE A 121 33.50 57.26 -1.87
CA ILE A 121 33.63 55.80 -1.82
C ILE A 121 33.18 55.27 -0.45
N GLN A 122 33.51 55.96 0.66
CA GLN A 122 33.01 55.61 1.98
C GLN A 122 31.47 55.60 2.03
N SER A 123 30.85 56.65 1.50
CA SER A 123 29.40 56.77 1.40
C SER A 123 28.78 55.64 0.58
N TRP A 124 29.47 55.20 -0.48
CA TRP A 124 29.04 54.06 -1.29
C TRP A 124 29.05 52.75 -0.48
N TYR A 125 30.12 52.48 0.27
CA TYR A 125 30.20 51.30 1.15
C TYR A 125 29.14 51.32 2.26
N LEU A 126 28.88 52.47 2.88
CA LEU A 126 27.77 52.63 3.84
C LEU A 126 26.41 52.34 3.19
N GLY A 127 26.20 52.81 1.96
CA GLY A 127 25.00 52.51 1.17
C GLY A 127 24.85 51.02 0.84
N ILE A 128 25.94 50.34 0.50
CA ILE A 128 25.99 48.89 0.28
C ILE A 128 25.59 48.14 1.55
N ALA A 129 26.17 48.51 2.70
CA ALA A 129 25.83 47.91 4.00
C ALA A 129 24.35 48.10 4.37
N ALA A 130 23.80 49.30 4.12
CA ALA A 130 22.38 49.59 4.33
C ALA A 130 21.46 48.76 3.43
N ARG A 131 21.83 48.60 2.14
CA ARG A 131 21.09 47.74 1.19
C ARG A 131 21.13 46.28 1.60
N CYS A 132 22.29 45.76 2.02
CA CYS A 132 22.41 44.39 2.55
C CYS A 132 21.50 44.19 3.77
N ARG A 133 21.46 45.15 4.70
CA ARG A 133 20.57 45.11 5.87
C ARG A 133 19.10 45.04 5.44
N TYR A 134 18.67 45.94 4.55
CA TYR A 134 17.31 45.94 4.03
C TYR A 134 16.93 44.63 3.33
N LEU A 135 17.78 44.13 2.42
CA LEU A 135 17.51 42.89 1.70
C LEU A 135 17.54 41.66 2.62
N SER A 136 18.37 41.68 3.66
CA SER A 136 18.39 40.65 4.70
C SER A 136 17.05 40.58 5.45
N GLU A 137 16.54 41.72 5.93
CA GLU A 137 15.24 41.77 6.61
C GLU A 137 14.10 41.31 5.70
N ARG A 138 14.12 41.73 4.43
CA ARG A 138 13.13 41.29 3.44
C ARG A 138 13.22 39.79 3.15
N THR A 139 14.43 39.25 3.02
CA THR A 139 14.67 37.81 2.81
C THR A 139 14.20 36.99 4.01
N ASN A 140 14.39 37.50 5.24
CA ASN A 140 13.89 36.86 6.46
C ASN A 140 12.35 36.80 6.47
N ALA A 141 11.67 37.90 6.15
CA ALA A 141 10.21 37.93 6.08
C ALA A 141 9.66 36.96 5.02
N GLN A 142 10.33 36.87 3.87
CA GLN A 142 9.98 35.89 2.83
C GLN A 142 10.22 34.46 3.29
N SER A 143 11.34 34.19 3.94
CA SER A 143 11.66 32.85 4.47
C SER A 143 10.57 32.38 5.44
N GLN A 144 10.13 33.25 6.35
CA GLN A 144 9.01 32.97 7.25
C GLN A 144 7.73 32.65 6.49
N THR A 145 7.43 33.41 5.43
CA THR A 145 6.23 33.18 4.63
C THR A 145 6.29 31.85 3.89
N VAL A 146 7.44 31.50 3.30
CA VAL A 146 7.65 30.20 2.66
C VAL A 146 7.49 29.06 3.68
N HIS A 147 7.99 29.21 4.90
CA HIS A 147 7.75 28.25 5.99
C HIS A 147 6.26 28.10 6.33
N CYS A 148 5.51 29.20 6.38
CA CYS A 148 4.05 29.14 6.57
C CYS A 148 3.35 28.43 5.41
N LEU A 149 3.79 28.62 4.17
CA LEU A 149 3.24 27.91 3.00
C LEU A 149 3.51 26.40 3.07
N ILE A 150 4.73 26.00 3.46
CA ILE A 150 5.09 24.59 3.66
C ILE A 150 4.18 23.98 4.74
N ALA A 151 4.07 24.62 5.91
CA ALA A 151 3.21 24.14 6.98
C ALA A 151 1.74 24.07 6.56
N SER A 152 1.25 25.04 5.78
CA SER A 152 -0.11 25.01 5.24
C SER A 152 -0.30 23.86 4.26
N GLN A 153 0.71 23.52 3.46
CA GLN A 153 0.68 22.40 2.53
C GLN A 153 0.63 21.06 3.30
N ASP A 154 1.44 20.91 4.34
CA ASP A 154 1.44 19.74 5.21
C ASP A 154 0.10 19.56 5.94
N ASN A 155 -0.54 20.66 6.34
CA ASN A 155 -1.87 20.60 6.93
C ASN A 155 -2.93 20.10 5.93
N LEU A 156 -2.85 20.53 4.66
CA LEU A 156 -3.77 20.08 3.63
C LEU A 156 -3.58 18.58 3.32
N THR A 157 -2.33 18.12 3.20
CA THR A 157 -2.04 16.69 2.98
C THR A 157 -2.48 15.85 4.18
N ASN A 158 -2.29 16.34 5.41
CA ASN A 158 -2.76 15.64 6.61
C ASN A 158 -4.30 15.50 6.65
N ILE A 159 -5.04 16.54 6.24
CA ILE A 159 -6.51 16.45 6.10
C ILE A 159 -6.91 15.41 5.05
N GLU A 160 -6.21 15.37 3.91
CA GLU A 160 -6.47 14.40 2.86
C GLU A 160 -6.17 12.96 3.29
N ILE A 161 -5.07 12.75 4.02
CA ILE A 161 -4.73 11.46 4.64
C ILE A 161 -5.82 11.06 5.64
N ALA A 162 -6.26 11.96 6.53
CA ALA A 162 -7.32 11.67 7.49
C ALA A 162 -8.65 11.28 6.80
N ARG A 163 -8.99 11.96 5.69
CA ARG A 163 -10.17 11.62 4.87
C ARG A 163 -10.04 10.23 4.26
N THR A 164 -8.86 9.93 3.70
CA THR A 164 -8.59 8.61 3.10
C THR A 164 -8.66 7.51 4.16
N SER A 165 -8.05 7.73 5.33
CA SER A 165 -8.13 6.81 6.47
C SER A 165 -9.56 6.58 6.94
N ARG A 166 -10.39 7.63 6.95
CA ARG A 166 -11.82 7.50 7.26
C ARG A 166 -12.53 6.61 6.23
N ASN A 167 -12.30 6.83 4.94
CA ASN A 167 -12.91 6.02 3.89
C ASN A 167 -12.49 4.55 4.00
N ILE A 168 -11.21 4.27 4.26
CA ILE A 168 -10.69 2.91 4.48
C ILE A 168 -11.33 2.27 5.72
N ALA A 169 -11.48 3.01 6.81
CA ALA A 169 -12.12 2.49 8.01
C ALA A 169 -13.62 2.18 7.79
N GLU A 170 -14.34 3.04 7.05
CA GLU A 170 -15.73 2.79 6.68
C GLU A 170 -15.87 1.57 5.76
N GLU A 171 -14.94 1.37 4.82
CA GLU A 171 -14.90 0.20 3.95
C GLU A 171 -14.55 -1.07 4.72
N SER A 172 -13.55 -1.01 5.61
CA SER A 172 -13.18 -2.12 6.51
C SER A 172 -14.32 -2.53 7.44
N HIS A 173 -15.11 -1.57 7.93
CA HIS A 173 -16.30 -1.88 8.73
C HIS A 173 -17.33 -2.65 7.91
N ARG A 174 -17.59 -2.24 6.66
CA ARG A 174 -18.50 -2.97 5.74
C ARG A 174 -17.98 -4.37 5.42
N GLU A 175 -16.68 -4.52 5.20
CA GLU A 175 -16.06 -5.83 4.99
C GLU A 175 -16.18 -6.73 6.23
N SER A 176 -15.98 -6.17 7.42
CA SER A 176 -16.14 -6.89 8.68
C SER A 176 -17.58 -7.37 8.90
N GLU A 177 -18.58 -6.54 8.60
CA GLU A 177 -20.00 -6.93 8.64
C GLU A 177 -20.31 -8.05 7.65
N ALA A 178 -19.84 -7.93 6.41
CA ALA A 178 -20.00 -8.97 5.39
C ALA A 178 -19.33 -10.29 5.80
N MET A 179 -18.13 -10.22 6.39
CA MET A 179 -17.42 -11.39 6.91
C MET A 179 -18.21 -12.08 8.03
N HIS A 180 -18.81 -11.32 8.94
CA HIS A 180 -19.67 -11.88 9.98
C HIS A 180 -20.90 -12.59 9.40
N ALA A 181 -21.55 -12.00 8.40
CA ALA A 181 -22.69 -12.64 7.72
C ALA A 181 -22.28 -13.93 6.99
N LEU A 182 -21.13 -13.93 6.31
CA LEU A 182 -20.58 -15.14 5.66
C LEU A 182 -20.24 -16.24 6.68
N ALA A 183 -19.67 -15.88 7.83
CA ALA A 183 -19.38 -16.82 8.90
C ALA A 183 -20.67 -17.45 9.48
N GLU A 184 -21.75 -16.67 9.60
CA GLU A 184 -23.05 -17.19 10.04
C GLU A 184 -23.65 -18.17 9.02
N LEU A 185 -23.62 -17.84 7.73
CA LEU A 185 -24.07 -18.72 6.66
C LEU A 185 -23.28 -20.04 6.65
N SER A 186 -21.95 -19.96 6.71
CA SER A 186 -21.07 -21.14 6.78
C SER A 186 -21.38 -22.03 8.00
N ARG A 187 -21.71 -21.43 9.15
CA ARG A 187 -22.15 -22.19 10.33
C ARG A 187 -23.46 -22.92 10.09
N ARG A 188 -24.45 -22.28 9.47
CA ARG A 188 -25.73 -22.92 9.11
C ARG A 188 -25.53 -24.06 8.11
N ASP A 189 -24.69 -23.85 7.09
CA ASP A 189 -24.37 -24.89 6.10
C ASP A 189 -23.71 -26.10 6.76
N ASN A 190 -22.81 -25.90 7.72
CA ASN A 190 -22.22 -26.99 8.51
C ASN A 190 -23.28 -27.74 9.32
N GLU A 191 -24.23 -27.04 9.96
CA GLU A 191 -25.32 -27.68 10.70
C GLU A 191 -26.23 -28.50 9.77
N LEU A 192 -26.57 -27.97 8.59
CA LEU A 192 -27.33 -28.70 7.56
C LEU A 192 -26.55 -29.92 7.05
N MET A 193 -25.24 -29.80 6.82
CA MET A 193 -24.40 -30.92 6.39
C MET A 193 -24.40 -32.05 7.44
N ILE A 194 -24.35 -31.71 8.74
CA ILE A 194 -24.48 -32.68 9.82
C ILE A 194 -25.86 -33.36 9.79
N GLN A 195 -26.93 -32.61 9.52
CA GLN A 195 -28.28 -33.19 9.40
C GLN A 195 -28.39 -34.12 8.18
N VAL A 196 -27.94 -33.69 7.01
CA VAL A 196 -27.91 -34.51 5.79
C VAL A 196 -27.11 -35.80 5.99
N ALA A 197 -25.98 -35.74 6.70
CA ALA A 197 -25.21 -36.93 7.04
C ALA A 197 -25.97 -37.88 7.98
N LYS A 198 -26.72 -37.36 8.97
CA LYS A 198 -27.58 -38.16 9.85
C LYS A 198 -28.71 -38.82 9.06
N ASP A 199 -29.38 -38.08 8.18
CA ASP A 199 -30.45 -38.60 7.34
C ASP A 199 -29.94 -39.65 6.37
N SER A 200 -28.79 -39.39 5.72
CA SER A 200 -28.12 -40.36 4.85
C SER A 200 -27.77 -41.65 5.60
N ARG A 201 -27.31 -41.53 6.85
CA ARG A 201 -27.07 -42.69 7.71
C ARG A 201 -28.36 -43.45 8.03
N ALA A 202 -29.45 -42.75 8.36
CA ALA A 202 -30.74 -43.38 8.63
C ALA A 202 -31.28 -44.12 7.39
N VAL A 203 -31.19 -43.50 6.21
CA VAL A 203 -31.55 -44.11 4.92
C VAL A 203 -30.68 -45.33 4.63
N ALA A 204 -29.35 -45.25 4.84
CA ALA A 204 -28.46 -46.39 4.64
C ALA A 204 -28.78 -47.57 5.58
N ILE A 205 -29.15 -47.29 6.84
CA ILE A 205 -29.59 -48.32 7.80
C ILE A 205 -30.90 -48.96 7.33
N ALA A 206 -31.89 -48.16 6.94
CA ALA A 206 -33.17 -48.66 6.42
C ALA A 206 -32.96 -49.52 5.16
N ALA A 207 -32.17 -49.03 4.21
CA ALA A 207 -31.82 -49.78 3.00
C ALA A 207 -31.05 -51.08 3.30
N ALA A 208 -30.18 -51.09 4.32
CA ALA A 208 -29.49 -52.30 4.76
C ALA A 208 -30.47 -53.33 5.37
N GLN A 209 -31.47 -52.88 6.12
CA GLN A 209 -32.54 -53.73 6.63
C GLN A 209 -33.41 -54.29 5.50
N ASP A 210 -33.81 -53.46 4.54
CA ASP A 210 -34.55 -53.88 3.35
C ASP A 210 -33.74 -54.89 2.52
N SER A 211 -32.43 -54.65 2.36
CA SER A 211 -31.54 -55.61 1.70
C SER A 211 -31.45 -56.94 2.47
N ALA A 212 -31.47 -56.92 3.80
CA ALA A 212 -31.49 -58.14 4.61
C ALA A 212 -32.82 -58.90 4.45
N ALA A 213 -33.95 -58.20 4.49
CA ALA A 213 -35.27 -58.79 4.24
C ALA A 213 -35.37 -59.41 2.83
N MET A 214 -34.87 -58.70 1.81
CA MET A 214 -34.80 -59.20 0.44
C MET A 214 -33.95 -60.48 0.34
N GLN A 215 -32.80 -60.54 1.03
CA GLN A 215 -31.97 -61.74 1.08
C GLN A 215 -32.69 -62.93 1.73
N VAL A 216 -33.49 -62.70 2.77
CA VAL A 216 -34.30 -63.74 3.41
C VAL A 216 -35.37 -64.27 2.45
N ILE A 217 -36.13 -63.39 1.80
CA ILE A 217 -37.15 -63.78 0.82
C ILE A 217 -36.51 -64.59 -0.33
N ALA A 218 -35.39 -64.10 -0.88
CA ALA A 218 -34.66 -64.80 -1.92
C ALA A 218 -34.18 -66.19 -1.45
N ALA A 219 -33.64 -66.31 -0.24
CA ALA A 219 -33.25 -67.60 0.33
C ALA A 219 -34.43 -68.57 0.45
N VAL A 220 -35.60 -68.09 0.88
CA VAL A 220 -36.83 -68.88 0.93
C VAL A 220 -37.24 -69.33 -0.47
N THR A 221 -37.26 -68.44 -1.47
CA THR A 221 -37.61 -68.83 -2.85
C THR A 221 -36.67 -69.88 -3.43
N ILE A 222 -35.35 -69.75 -3.19
CA ILE A 222 -34.33 -70.71 -3.62
C ILE A 222 -34.50 -72.07 -2.94
N LEU A 223 -34.98 -72.11 -1.69
CA LEU A 223 -35.27 -73.35 -0.97
C LEU A 223 -36.53 -74.06 -1.48
N PHE A 224 -37.57 -73.29 -1.81
CA PHE A 224 -38.87 -73.84 -2.20
C PHE A 224 -38.95 -74.26 -3.67
N LEU A 225 -38.32 -73.51 -4.58
CA LEU A 225 -38.33 -73.78 -6.03
C LEU A 225 -37.92 -75.22 -6.42
N PRO A 226 -36.88 -75.83 -5.83
CA PRO A 226 -36.45 -77.19 -6.14
C PRO A 226 -37.41 -78.22 -5.58
N ALA A 227 -37.95 -77.98 -4.37
CA ALA A 227 -38.90 -78.86 -3.72
C ALA A 227 -40.23 -78.91 -4.48
N THR A 228 -40.70 -77.77 -5.01
CA THR A 228 -41.88 -77.73 -5.87
C THR A 228 -41.61 -78.38 -7.23
N PHE A 229 -40.45 -78.13 -7.84
CA PHE A 229 -40.07 -78.78 -9.11
C PHE A 229 -40.03 -80.30 -9.00
N THR A 230 -39.41 -80.85 -7.95
CA THR A 230 -39.37 -82.31 -7.74
C THR A 230 -40.75 -82.86 -7.43
N ALA A 231 -41.57 -82.18 -6.63
CA ALA A 231 -42.95 -82.58 -6.37
C ALA A 231 -43.77 -82.70 -7.66
N THR A 232 -43.69 -81.71 -8.56
CA THR A 232 -44.40 -81.74 -9.85
C THR A 232 -43.85 -82.82 -10.79
N PHE A 233 -42.52 -82.91 -10.95
CA PHE A 233 -41.88 -83.87 -11.85
C PHE A 233 -42.21 -85.33 -11.46
N PHE A 234 -42.22 -85.64 -10.17
CA PHE A 234 -42.52 -86.98 -9.69
C PHE A 234 -44.02 -87.25 -9.51
N SER A 235 -44.86 -86.22 -9.31
CA SER A 235 -46.33 -86.38 -9.33
C SER A 235 -46.85 -86.88 -10.68
N MET A 236 -46.15 -86.61 -11.79
CA MET A 236 -46.53 -87.10 -13.12
C MET A 236 -46.08 -88.54 -13.39
N THR A 237 -45.14 -89.09 -12.64
CA THR A 237 -44.49 -90.37 -12.96
C THR A 237 -44.69 -91.48 -11.92
N PHE A 238 -45.06 -91.15 -10.68
CA PHE A 238 -45.12 -92.13 -9.59
C PHE A 238 -46.51 -92.75 -9.33
N PHE A 239 -47.60 -92.12 -9.76
CA PHE A 239 -48.95 -92.65 -9.59
C PHE A 239 -49.45 -93.34 -10.86
N ASN A 240 -49.07 -94.61 -11.04
CA ASN A 240 -49.66 -95.45 -12.08
C ASN A 240 -50.81 -96.27 -11.46
N PHE A 241 -52.02 -95.73 -11.49
CA PHE A 241 -53.24 -96.38 -11.01
C PHE A 241 -53.80 -97.40 -12.03
N THR A 242 -52.96 -98.27 -12.59
CA THR A 242 -53.40 -99.23 -13.63
C THR A 242 -54.08 -100.48 -13.04
N ASP A 243 -53.99 -100.73 -11.73
CA ASP A 243 -54.66 -101.88 -11.09
C ASP A 243 -55.39 -101.47 -9.79
N PRO A 244 -56.72 -101.72 -9.67
CA PRO A 244 -57.55 -101.21 -8.57
C PRO A 244 -57.43 -101.94 -7.22
N ASP A 245 -56.84 -103.15 -7.14
CA ASP A 245 -56.90 -103.97 -5.93
C ASP A 245 -55.61 -104.06 -5.10
N LYS A 246 -54.52 -103.39 -5.49
CA LYS A 246 -53.30 -103.28 -4.66
C LYS A 246 -52.61 -101.93 -4.90
N PRO A 247 -52.72 -100.94 -4.00
CA PRO A 247 -51.87 -99.75 -4.08
C PRO A 247 -50.42 -100.16 -3.83
N ARG A 248 -49.69 -100.52 -4.90
CA ARG A 248 -48.27 -100.84 -4.84
C ARG A 248 -47.48 -99.54 -4.79
N VAL A 249 -47.08 -99.16 -3.57
CA VAL A 249 -46.01 -98.18 -3.39
C VAL A 249 -44.74 -98.80 -3.96
N SER A 250 -44.18 -98.22 -5.03
CA SER A 250 -42.95 -98.71 -5.66
C SER A 250 -41.81 -98.75 -4.62
N PRO A 251 -41.03 -99.85 -4.53
CA PRO A 251 -39.88 -99.97 -3.61
C PRO A 251 -38.78 -98.92 -3.82
N TRP A 252 -38.85 -98.14 -4.90
CA TRP A 252 -37.88 -97.10 -5.26
C TRP A 252 -38.14 -95.74 -4.59
N SER A 253 -39.10 -95.64 -3.67
CA SER A 253 -39.41 -94.42 -2.90
C SER A 253 -38.22 -93.89 -2.09
N TRP A 254 -37.21 -94.71 -1.80
CA TRP A 254 -35.97 -94.26 -1.16
C TRP A 254 -35.13 -93.35 -2.07
N ILE A 255 -35.23 -93.49 -3.40
CA ILE A 255 -34.57 -92.60 -4.36
C ILE A 255 -35.19 -91.19 -4.32
N TYR A 256 -36.49 -91.07 -4.02
CA TYR A 256 -37.12 -89.75 -3.78
C TYR A 256 -36.44 -89.03 -2.62
N ALA A 257 -36.22 -89.70 -1.50
CA ALA A 257 -35.53 -89.12 -0.36
C ALA A 257 -34.08 -88.76 -0.72
N LEU A 258 -33.38 -89.64 -1.44
CA LEU A 258 -31.99 -89.42 -1.82
C LEU A 258 -31.81 -88.24 -2.79
N VAL A 259 -32.57 -88.19 -3.88
CA VAL A 259 -32.48 -87.12 -4.89
C VAL A 259 -32.87 -85.77 -4.31
N THR A 260 -33.92 -85.74 -3.48
CA THR A 260 -34.36 -84.51 -2.82
C THR A 260 -33.31 -83.99 -1.84
N VAL A 261 -32.67 -84.88 -1.06
CA VAL A 261 -31.59 -84.52 -0.14
C VAL A 261 -30.35 -84.04 -0.90
N ILE A 262 -29.96 -84.71 -1.99
CA ILE A 262 -28.82 -84.28 -2.81
C ILE A 262 -29.08 -82.91 -3.44
N LEU A 263 -30.25 -82.69 -4.04
CA LEU A 263 -30.59 -81.42 -4.69
C LEU A 263 -30.66 -80.28 -3.68
N THR A 264 -31.27 -80.51 -2.51
CA THR A 264 -31.30 -79.54 -1.41
C THR A 264 -29.89 -79.23 -0.90
N GLY A 265 -29.06 -80.27 -0.79
CA GLY A 265 -27.65 -80.16 -0.41
C GLY A 265 -26.87 -79.29 -1.39
N VAL A 266 -26.95 -79.55 -2.69
CA VAL A 266 -26.25 -78.78 -3.75
C VAL A 266 -26.65 -77.30 -3.72
N ILE A 267 -27.91 -77.01 -3.44
CA ILE A 267 -28.44 -75.64 -3.41
C ILE A 267 -27.99 -74.90 -2.15
N GLN A 268 -28.05 -75.54 -0.98
CA GLN A 268 -27.48 -74.97 0.24
C GLN A 268 -25.96 -74.77 0.13
N LEU A 269 -25.24 -75.73 -0.44
CA LEU A 269 -23.79 -75.63 -0.64
C LEU A 269 -23.44 -74.48 -1.59
N SER A 270 -24.19 -74.35 -2.69
CA SER A 270 -24.03 -73.25 -3.65
C SER A 270 -24.27 -71.89 -2.98
N TRP A 271 -25.32 -71.75 -2.16
CA TRP A 271 -25.59 -70.50 -1.42
C TRP A 271 -24.53 -70.20 -0.36
N ALA A 272 -24.08 -71.21 0.41
CA ALA A 272 -23.06 -71.06 1.43
C ALA A 272 -21.71 -70.62 0.82
N VAL A 273 -21.34 -71.18 -0.34
CA VAL A 273 -20.12 -70.79 -1.06
C VAL A 273 -20.23 -69.37 -1.63
N ILE A 274 -21.36 -69.01 -2.24
CA ILE A 274 -21.57 -67.69 -2.83
C ILE A 274 -21.65 -66.60 -1.74
N SER A 275 -22.34 -66.85 -0.63
CA SER A 275 -22.46 -65.89 0.48
C SER A 275 -21.13 -65.64 1.18
N LYS A 276 -20.31 -66.67 1.41
CA LYS A 276 -18.94 -66.53 1.95
C LYS A 276 -18.05 -65.71 1.01
N ARG A 277 -18.14 -65.93 -0.31
CA ARG A 277 -17.37 -65.17 -1.31
C ARG A 277 -17.78 -63.70 -1.38
N LYS A 278 -19.08 -63.39 -1.25
CA LYS A 278 -19.57 -62.00 -1.22
C LYS A 278 -19.09 -61.24 0.02
N ARG A 279 -19.08 -61.89 1.20
CA ARG A 279 -18.57 -61.29 2.45
C ARG A 279 -17.07 -60.97 2.38
N ALA A 280 -16.27 -61.87 1.80
CA ALA A 280 -14.83 -61.65 1.64
C ALA A 280 -14.48 -60.46 0.73
N LYS A 281 -15.26 -60.22 -0.33
CA LYS A 281 -15.04 -59.07 -1.23
C LYS A 281 -15.42 -57.72 -0.59
N ILE A 282 -16.46 -57.68 0.24
CA ILE A 282 -16.89 -56.43 0.90
C ILE A 282 -15.83 -55.97 1.91
N THR A 283 -15.28 -56.89 2.71
CA THR A 283 -14.23 -56.57 3.69
C THR A 283 -12.93 -56.05 3.06
N GLN A 284 -12.61 -56.48 1.84
CA GLN A 284 -11.40 -56.05 1.13
C GLN A 284 -11.48 -54.63 0.57
N VAL A 285 -12.69 -54.21 0.14
CA VAL A 285 -12.91 -52.86 -0.40
C VAL A 285 -12.92 -51.82 0.73
N THR A 286 -13.48 -52.16 1.91
CA THR A 286 -13.46 -51.26 3.08
C THR A 286 -12.06 -51.05 3.66
N SER A 287 -11.11 -51.97 3.44
CA SER A 287 -9.70 -51.82 3.85
C SER A 287 -8.82 -51.07 2.85
N MET A 288 -9.36 -50.64 1.69
CA MET A 288 -8.62 -49.83 0.71
C MET A 288 -9.02 -48.33 0.73
N GLU A 289 -10.10 -47.95 1.43
CA GLU A 289 -10.54 -46.55 1.58
C GLU A 289 -10.20 -45.90 2.94
N LEU A 290 -9.50 -46.63 3.82
CA LEU A 290 -8.90 -46.15 5.08
C LEU A 290 -7.37 -46.09 4.91
#